data_AF-A0A1A9QDF7-F1
#
_entry.id   AF-A0A1A9QDF7-F1
#
_cell.length_a   1.000
_cell.length_b   1.000
_cell.length_c   1.000
_cell.angle_alpha   90.00
_cell.angle_beta   90.00
_cell.angle_gamma   90.00
#
_symmetry.space_group_name_H-M   'P 1'
#
loop_
_entity.id
_entity.type
_entity.pdbx_description
1 polymer ?
#
loop_
_entity_poly.entity_id
_entity_poly.type
_entity_poly.pdbx_seq_one_letter_code
_entity_poly.pdbx_strand_id
1 'polypeptide(L)'
;MYHKTIKDKLTSKGIKLINKDADTKIWQLAWGEINEDDTLKNIEATVKGHDTLKTWCTGAYDKSLSDKVNLDKTEKICSQPALTISEKLNKKKKEFTKDWATKLTAVKQENNLIAKLKTINNKLSKVEENKDNQDALKGWCEKQLNVELTVEGTEYKEVEKLCV
;
A
#
# COMPACT_ATOMS: atom_id res chain seq x y z
N MET A 1 -20.49 1.32 25.66
CA MET A 1 -19.56 0.18 25.52
C MET A 1 -18.31 0.46 26.36
N TYR A 2 -17.94 -0.44 27.27
CA TYR A 2 -16.72 -0.30 28.07
C TYR A 2 -15.58 -1.04 27.35
N HIS A 3 -14.60 -0.31 26.84
CA HIS A 3 -13.43 -0.93 26.21
C HIS A 3 -12.50 -1.40 27.32
N LYS A 4 -12.04 -2.66 27.27
CA LYS A 4 -11.12 -3.22 28.28
C LYS A 4 -9.70 -3.30 27.76
N THR A 5 -9.56 -3.55 26.46
CA THR A 5 -8.27 -3.77 25.81
C THR A 5 -7.99 -2.75 24.71
N ILE A 6 -6.71 -2.60 24.34
CA ILE A 6 -6.27 -1.81 23.18
C ILE A 6 -7.06 -2.21 21.93
N LYS A 7 -7.21 -3.52 21.68
CA LYS A 7 -8.01 -4.02 20.55
C LYS A 7 -9.43 -3.47 20.56
N ASP A 8 -10.14 -3.56 21.68
CA ASP A 8 -11.53 -3.09 21.77
C ASP A 8 -11.67 -1.60 21.42
N LYS A 9 -10.71 -0.79 21.89
CA LYS A 9 -10.71 0.64 21.63
C LYS A 9 -10.43 0.95 20.17
N LEU A 10 -9.43 0.33 19.57
CA LEU A 10 -9.06 0.57 18.16
C LEU A 10 -10.17 0.08 17.21
N THR A 11 -10.72 -1.10 17.46
CA THR A 11 -11.86 -1.61 16.67
C THR A 11 -13.09 -0.70 16.78
N SER A 12 -13.37 -0.13 17.96
CA SER A 12 -14.46 0.84 18.12
C SER A 12 -14.26 2.17 17.36
N LYS A 13 -13.01 2.53 17.06
CA LYS A 13 -12.67 3.66 16.20
C LYS A 13 -12.74 3.30 14.69
N GLY A 14 -13.10 2.07 14.36
CA GLY A 14 -13.12 1.57 12.98
C GLY A 14 -11.74 1.13 12.45
N ILE A 15 -10.72 1.05 13.31
CA ILE A 15 -9.39 0.59 12.91
C ILE A 15 -9.41 -0.93 12.80
N LYS A 16 -9.14 -1.43 11.60
CA LYS A 16 -8.94 -2.86 11.34
C LYS A 16 -7.52 -3.22 11.73
N LEU A 17 -7.38 -4.06 12.74
CA LEU A 17 -6.08 -4.63 13.15
C LEU A 17 -5.80 -5.91 12.38
N ILE A 18 -4.53 -6.22 12.18
CA ILE A 18 -4.10 -7.49 11.60
C ILE A 18 -4.60 -8.64 12.49
N ASN A 19 -5.23 -9.65 11.89
CA ASN A 19 -5.68 -10.82 12.65
C ASN A 19 -4.46 -11.56 13.24
N LYS A 20 -4.56 -12.03 14.49
CA LYS A 20 -3.50 -12.82 15.15
C LYS A 20 -3.08 -14.04 14.31
N ASP A 21 -4.05 -14.64 13.63
CA ASP A 21 -3.88 -15.82 12.78
C ASP A 21 -3.75 -15.48 11.29
N ALA A 22 -3.52 -14.21 10.93
CA ALA A 22 -3.32 -13.81 9.55
C ALA A 22 -2.11 -14.52 8.93
N ASP A 23 -2.22 -14.80 7.63
CA ASP A 23 -1.15 -15.38 6.82
C ASP A 23 0.15 -14.56 6.91
N THR A 24 1.28 -15.25 6.80
CA THR A 24 2.62 -14.62 6.83
C THR A 24 2.74 -13.48 5.82
N LYS A 25 2.12 -13.60 4.65
CA LYS A 25 2.07 -12.54 3.63
C LYS A 25 1.53 -11.21 4.18
N ILE A 26 0.50 -11.25 5.04
CA ILE A 26 -0.09 -10.03 5.61
C ILE A 26 0.91 -9.34 6.54
N TRP A 27 1.62 -10.10 7.37
CA TRP A 27 2.66 -9.56 8.26
C TRP A 27 3.85 -9.01 7.48
N GLN A 28 4.22 -9.65 6.36
CA GLN A 28 5.26 -9.16 5.46
C GLN A 28 4.88 -7.84 4.79
N LEU A 29 3.64 -7.72 4.31
CA LEU A 29 3.12 -6.46 3.74
C LEU A 29 3.08 -5.33 4.78
N ALA A 30 2.61 -5.61 5.99
CA ALA A 30 2.60 -4.62 7.08
C ALA A 30 4.02 -4.15 7.44
N TRP A 31 4.97 -5.08 7.53
CA TRP A 31 6.38 -4.75 7.74
C TRP A 31 6.96 -3.92 6.59
N GLY A 32 6.58 -4.23 5.36
CA GLY A 32 6.92 -3.44 4.17
C GLY A 32 6.43 -1.99 4.29
N GLU A 33 5.16 -1.78 4.67
CA GLU A 33 4.62 -0.42 4.88
C GLU A 33 5.39 0.35 5.97
N ILE A 34 5.70 -0.28 7.09
CA ILE A 34 6.48 0.34 8.17
C ILE A 34 7.87 0.76 7.70
N ASN A 35 8.51 -0.06 6.86
CA ASN A 35 9.82 0.26 6.29
C ASN A 35 9.79 1.26 5.13
N GLU A 36 8.62 1.54 4.56
CA GLU A 36 8.45 2.62 3.59
C GLU A 36 8.17 3.97 4.29
N ASP A 37 7.71 3.98 5.55
CA ASP A 37 7.36 5.18 6.30
C ASP A 37 8.41 5.51 7.38
N ASP A 38 9.22 6.55 7.14
CA ASP A 38 10.27 6.98 8.07
C ASP A 38 9.75 7.42 9.45
N THR A 39 8.46 7.77 9.56
CA THR A 39 7.85 8.12 10.86
C THR A 39 7.47 6.90 11.69
N LEU A 40 7.38 5.73 11.04
CA LEU A 40 7.08 4.45 11.69
C LEU A 40 8.35 3.65 11.95
N LYS A 41 9.42 3.88 11.18
CA LYS A 41 10.75 3.33 11.47
C LYS A 41 11.16 3.74 12.89
N ASN A 42 11.46 2.75 13.73
CA ASN A 42 11.87 2.92 15.14
C ASN A 42 10.77 3.29 16.13
N ILE A 43 9.49 3.30 15.72
CA ILE A 43 8.39 3.52 16.68
C ILE A 43 8.37 2.46 17.79
N GLU A 44 8.87 1.26 17.50
CA GLU A 44 9.07 0.19 18.45
C GLU A 44 10.40 -0.54 18.18
N ALA A 45 11.39 -0.33 19.05
CA ALA A 45 12.75 -0.83 18.88
C ALA A 45 12.86 -2.37 18.89
N THR A 46 11.87 -3.05 19.48
CA THR A 46 11.81 -4.51 19.49
C THR A 46 11.33 -5.11 18.17
N VAL A 47 10.66 -4.31 17.32
CA VAL A 47 10.17 -4.74 16.01
C VAL A 47 11.25 -4.52 14.96
N LYS A 48 11.87 -5.62 14.52
CA LYS A 48 12.98 -5.66 13.54
C LYS A 48 12.65 -6.45 12.27
N GLY A 49 11.45 -6.97 12.18
CA GLY A 49 11.00 -7.87 11.13
C GLY A 49 9.55 -8.30 11.34
N HIS A 50 8.94 -8.89 10.31
CA HIS A 50 7.53 -9.30 10.34
C HIS A 50 7.18 -10.28 11.48
N ASP A 51 8.07 -11.18 11.88
CA ASP A 51 7.83 -12.09 13.02
C ASP A 51 7.80 -11.37 14.36
N THR A 52 8.76 -10.45 14.58
CA THR A 52 8.77 -9.60 15.79
C THR A 52 7.60 -8.63 15.80
N LEU A 53 7.16 -8.15 14.63
CA LEU A 53 5.94 -7.35 14.49
C LEU A 53 4.70 -8.15 14.91
N LYS A 54 4.54 -9.38 14.38
CA LYS A 54 3.45 -10.28 14.76
C LYS A 54 3.42 -10.51 16.26
N THR A 55 4.56 -10.88 16.83
CA THR A 55 4.68 -11.15 18.28
C THR A 55 4.30 -9.92 19.10
N TRP A 56 4.83 -8.75 18.73
CA TRP A 56 4.57 -7.50 19.44
C TRP A 56 3.10 -7.10 19.34
N CYS A 57 2.53 -7.09 18.13
CA CYS A 57 1.14 -6.71 17.89
C CYS A 57 0.16 -7.62 18.62
N THR A 58 0.33 -8.95 18.49
CA THR A 58 -0.57 -9.91 19.14
C THR A 58 -0.54 -9.82 20.67
N GLY A 59 0.62 -9.54 21.26
CA GLY A 59 0.75 -9.25 22.69
C GLY A 59 0.20 -7.88 23.11
N ALA A 60 0.33 -6.86 22.25
CA ALA A 60 -0.18 -5.53 22.52
C ALA A 60 -1.72 -5.45 22.50
N TYR A 61 -2.38 -6.24 21.65
CA TYR A 61 -3.84 -6.25 21.51
C TYR A 61 -4.58 -6.46 22.82
N ASP A 62 -4.08 -7.34 23.68
CA ASP A 62 -4.74 -7.75 24.92
C ASP A 62 -4.33 -6.87 26.13
N LYS A 63 -3.44 -5.89 25.94
CA LYS A 63 -3.04 -4.97 27.01
C LYS A 63 -4.18 -4.03 27.41
N SER A 64 -4.14 -3.59 28.66
CA SER A 64 -5.05 -2.60 29.24
C SER A 64 -4.96 -1.25 28.52
N LEU A 65 -6.10 -0.55 28.43
CA LEU A 65 -6.19 0.80 27.85
C LEU A 65 -5.51 1.89 28.66
N SER A 66 -5.16 1.62 29.91
CA SER A 66 -4.32 2.52 30.69
C SER A 66 -2.92 2.69 30.07
N ASP A 67 -2.50 1.77 29.22
CA ASP A 67 -1.23 1.80 28.50
C ASP A 67 -1.32 2.61 27.19
N LYS A 68 -1.36 3.94 27.35
CA LYS A 68 -1.49 4.88 26.22
C LYS A 68 -0.37 4.76 25.20
N VAL A 69 0.85 4.48 25.64
CA VAL A 69 2.01 4.32 24.75
C VAL A 69 1.80 3.13 23.83
N ASN A 70 1.34 2.00 24.36
CA ASN A 70 1.04 0.84 23.51
C ASN A 70 -0.18 1.07 22.64
N LEU A 71 -1.18 1.86 23.07
CA LEU A 71 -2.34 2.20 22.24
C LEU A 71 -1.92 2.91 20.94
N ASP A 72 -1.15 4.00 21.07
CA ASP A 72 -0.73 4.81 19.91
C ASP A 72 0.19 4.04 18.96
N LYS A 73 1.10 3.24 19.53
CA LYS A 73 1.98 2.37 18.73
C LYS A 73 1.17 1.30 18.00
N THR A 74 0.24 0.62 18.68
CA THR A 74 -0.59 -0.44 18.09
C THR A 74 -1.45 0.11 16.95
N GLU A 75 -2.04 1.30 17.13
CA GLU A 75 -2.79 1.99 16.08
C GLU A 75 -1.94 2.19 14.82
N LYS A 76 -0.68 2.58 14.97
CA LYS A 76 0.20 2.89 13.84
C LYS A 76 0.79 1.68 13.13
N ILE A 77 1.28 0.68 13.87
CA ILE A 77 2.04 -0.43 13.26
C ILE A 77 1.31 -1.77 13.17
N CYS A 78 0.18 -1.92 13.85
CA CYS A 78 -0.60 -3.17 13.85
C CYS A 78 -1.91 -3.08 13.06
N SER A 79 -2.14 -1.95 12.40
CA SER A 79 -3.26 -1.77 11.48
C SER A 79 -3.09 -2.64 10.24
N GLN A 80 -4.21 -3.11 9.68
CA GLN A 80 -4.25 -3.92 8.47
C GLN A 80 -3.45 -3.22 7.35
N PRO A 81 -2.48 -3.89 6.70
CA PRO A 81 -1.79 -3.33 5.55
C PRO A 81 -2.75 -3.16 4.36
N ALA A 82 -2.38 -2.33 3.40
CA ALA A 82 -3.03 -2.39 2.09
C ALA A 82 -2.78 -3.76 1.47
N LEU A 83 -3.83 -4.34 0.91
CA LEU A 83 -3.79 -5.63 0.22
C LEU A 83 -3.89 -5.44 -1.30
N THR A 84 -4.46 -4.33 -1.75
CA THR A 84 -4.55 -3.99 -3.18
C THR A 84 -3.88 -2.66 -3.50
N ILE A 85 -3.62 -2.44 -4.79
CA ILE A 85 -3.08 -1.17 -5.30
C ILE A 85 -3.98 0.00 -4.94
N SER A 86 -5.30 -0.14 -5.07
CA SER A 86 -6.27 0.89 -4.69
C SER A 86 -6.16 1.26 -3.21
N GLU A 87 -6.08 0.26 -2.32
CA GLU A 87 -5.93 0.50 -0.89
C GLU A 87 -4.61 1.22 -0.56
N LYS A 88 -3.50 0.85 -1.22
CA LYS A 88 -2.20 1.48 -0.99
C LYS A 88 -2.16 2.92 -1.51
N LEU A 89 -2.76 3.20 -2.67
CA LEU A 89 -2.93 4.56 -3.18
C LEU A 89 -3.76 5.42 -2.21
N ASN A 90 -4.89 4.89 -1.73
CA ASN A 90 -5.75 5.57 -0.76
C ASN A 90 -5.00 5.89 0.54
N LYS A 91 -4.26 4.92 1.10
CA LYS A 91 -3.42 5.13 2.29
C LYS A 91 -2.36 6.22 2.08
N LYS A 92 -1.73 6.25 0.91
CA LYS A 92 -0.72 7.26 0.55
C LYS A 92 -1.33 8.58 0.03
N LYS A 93 -2.67 8.70 0.00
CA LYS A 93 -3.40 9.85 -0.53
C LYS A 93 -2.98 10.21 -1.96
N LYS A 94 -2.76 9.19 -2.79
CA LYS A 94 -2.41 9.32 -4.21
C LYS A 94 -3.62 9.00 -5.07
N GLU A 95 -3.79 9.75 -6.13
CA GLU A 95 -4.82 9.54 -7.15
C GLU A 95 -4.16 9.37 -8.50
N PHE A 96 -4.85 8.74 -9.46
CA PHE A 96 -4.36 8.75 -10.82
C PHE A 96 -4.35 10.16 -11.40
N THR A 97 -3.42 10.39 -12.32
CA THR A 97 -3.35 11.64 -13.08
C THR A 97 -4.68 11.95 -13.75
N LYS A 98 -5.00 13.24 -13.82
CA LYS A 98 -6.13 13.76 -14.61
C LYS A 98 -5.67 14.19 -16.01
N ASP A 99 -4.37 14.43 -16.18
CA ASP A 99 -3.73 14.79 -17.45
C ASP A 99 -2.98 13.59 -18.02
N TRP A 100 -3.72 12.75 -18.76
CA TRP A 100 -3.19 11.57 -19.42
C TRP A 100 -2.32 11.89 -20.62
N ALA A 101 -2.48 13.08 -21.23
CA ALA A 101 -1.64 13.53 -22.33
C ALA A 101 -0.21 13.76 -21.83
N THR A 102 -0.06 14.60 -20.80
CA THR A 102 1.24 14.87 -20.17
C THR A 102 1.86 13.60 -19.60
N LYS A 103 1.06 12.74 -18.97
CA LYS A 103 1.57 11.47 -18.43
C LYS A 103 2.11 10.56 -19.54
N LEU A 104 1.36 10.40 -20.63
CA LEU A 104 1.81 9.59 -21.77
C LEU A 104 3.12 10.14 -22.36
N THR A 105 3.26 11.47 -22.49
CA THR A 105 4.50 12.11 -22.95
C THR A 105 5.68 11.84 -22.01
N ALA A 106 5.49 11.95 -20.70
CA ALA A 106 6.56 11.66 -19.73
C ALA A 106 7.00 10.19 -19.82
N VAL A 107 6.05 9.26 -19.90
CA VAL A 107 6.34 7.82 -20.00
C VAL A 107 7.09 7.49 -21.31
N LYS A 108 6.89 8.26 -22.39
CA LYS A 108 7.66 8.11 -23.63
C LYS A 108 9.10 8.58 -23.54
N GLN A 109 9.41 9.50 -22.64
CA GLN A 109 10.78 9.99 -22.50
C GLN A 109 11.67 8.98 -21.74
N GLU A 110 11.05 8.00 -21.08
CA GLU A 110 11.70 6.94 -20.34
C GLU A 110 11.73 5.62 -21.15
N ASN A 111 12.89 5.26 -21.71
CA ASN A 111 13.08 4.07 -22.56
C ASN A 111 12.57 2.76 -21.93
N ASN A 112 12.77 2.61 -20.62
CA ASN A 112 12.29 1.47 -19.82
C ASN A 112 10.77 1.44 -19.67
N LEU A 113 10.09 2.60 -19.63
CA LEU A 113 8.65 2.66 -19.54
C LEU A 113 7.96 2.54 -20.89
N ILE A 114 8.59 3.00 -21.98
CA ILE A 114 8.11 2.74 -23.36
C ILE A 114 8.01 1.23 -23.63
N ALA A 115 9.04 0.46 -23.27
CA ALA A 115 9.03 -0.98 -23.47
C ALA A 115 7.82 -1.63 -22.77
N LYS A 116 7.47 -1.14 -21.57
CA LYS A 116 6.30 -1.57 -20.81
C LYS A 116 4.98 -1.10 -21.43
N LEU A 117 4.88 0.13 -21.91
CA LEU A 117 3.70 0.58 -22.67
C LEU A 117 3.44 -0.33 -23.87
N LYS A 118 4.48 -0.75 -24.58
CA LYS A 118 4.34 -1.67 -25.73
C LYS A 118 3.80 -3.06 -25.34
N THR A 119 3.99 -3.53 -24.10
CA THR A 119 3.39 -4.79 -23.64
C THR A 119 1.92 -4.63 -23.27
N ILE A 120 1.51 -3.43 -22.82
CA ILE A 120 0.12 -3.11 -22.46
C ILE A 120 -0.78 -3.04 -23.68
N ASN A 121 -0.32 -2.39 -24.74
CA ASN A 121 -1.02 -2.34 -26.02
C ASN A 121 0.01 -2.29 -27.13
N ASN A 122 0.03 -3.31 -27.97
CA ASN A 122 0.94 -3.40 -29.11
C ASN A 122 0.73 -2.26 -30.12
N LYS A 123 -0.43 -1.58 -30.14
CA LYS A 123 -0.64 -0.35 -30.91
C LYS A 123 0.07 0.87 -30.32
N LEU A 124 0.46 0.83 -29.04
CA LEU A 124 1.41 1.79 -28.44
C LEU A 124 2.83 1.63 -29.02
N SER A 125 3.09 0.66 -29.92
CA SER A 125 4.39 0.54 -30.61
C SER A 125 4.75 1.80 -31.38
N LYS A 126 3.74 2.52 -31.88
CA LYS A 126 3.81 3.91 -32.33
C LYS A 126 3.21 4.74 -31.21
N VAL A 127 4.02 5.13 -30.23
CA VAL A 127 3.56 6.01 -29.16
C VAL A 127 3.36 7.41 -29.76
N GLU A 128 2.30 7.58 -30.53
CA GLU A 128 1.78 8.89 -30.96
C GLU A 128 0.99 9.48 -29.79
N GLU A 129 0.98 10.81 -29.64
CA GLU A 129 0.20 11.51 -28.61
C GLU A 129 -1.27 11.60 -29.04
N ASN A 130 -1.88 10.44 -29.25
CA ASN A 130 -3.29 10.35 -29.64
C ASN A 130 -4.16 9.89 -28.47
N LYS A 131 -5.45 10.16 -28.59
CA LYS A 131 -6.44 9.85 -27.57
C LYS A 131 -6.51 8.34 -27.27
N ASP A 132 -6.40 7.50 -28.30
CA ASP A 132 -6.44 6.04 -28.17
C ASP A 132 -5.32 5.51 -27.25
N ASN A 133 -4.12 6.07 -27.35
CA ASN A 133 -2.98 5.69 -26.52
C ASN A 133 -3.14 6.17 -25.07
N GLN A 134 -3.72 7.36 -24.87
CA GLN A 134 -4.05 7.87 -23.53
C GLN A 134 -5.13 6.99 -22.87
N ASP A 135 -6.19 6.67 -23.60
CA ASP A 135 -7.29 5.83 -23.12
C ASP A 135 -6.84 4.38 -22.85
N ALA A 136 -5.92 3.85 -23.66
CA ALA A 136 -5.32 2.54 -23.42
C ALA A 136 -4.48 2.51 -22.12
N LEU A 137 -3.63 3.53 -21.90
CA LEU A 137 -2.85 3.65 -20.66
C LEU A 137 -3.78 3.80 -19.44
N LYS A 138 -4.76 4.69 -19.53
CA LYS A 138 -5.77 4.90 -18.48
C LYS A 138 -6.52 3.60 -18.16
N GLY A 139 -7.04 2.91 -19.18
CA GLY A 139 -7.76 1.66 -19.00
C GLY A 139 -6.91 0.53 -18.42
N TRP A 140 -5.61 0.51 -18.72
CA TRP A 140 -4.68 -0.40 -18.06
C TRP A 140 -4.50 -0.05 -16.58
N CYS A 141 -4.26 1.22 -16.26
CA CYS A 141 -4.12 1.71 -14.89
C CYS A 141 -5.35 1.38 -14.03
N GLU A 142 -6.56 1.59 -14.56
CA GLU A 142 -7.82 1.27 -13.88
C GLU A 142 -7.96 -0.22 -13.58
N LYS A 143 -7.52 -1.10 -14.50
CA LYS A 143 -7.51 -2.56 -14.27
C LYS A 143 -6.54 -2.98 -13.16
N GLN A 144 -5.49 -2.19 -12.89
CA GLN A 144 -4.52 -2.52 -11.85
C GLN A 144 -5.05 -2.23 -10.43
N LEU A 145 -6.09 -1.40 -10.27
CA LEU A 145 -6.56 -0.98 -8.95
C LEU A 145 -6.90 -2.14 -8.00
N ASN A 146 -7.41 -3.24 -8.55
CA ASN A 146 -7.80 -4.43 -7.78
C ASN A 146 -6.71 -5.51 -7.72
N VAL A 147 -5.54 -5.27 -8.31
CA VAL A 147 -4.41 -6.21 -8.24
C VAL A 147 -3.92 -6.29 -6.79
N GLU A 148 -3.75 -7.53 -6.32
CA GLU A 148 -3.19 -7.79 -5.00
C GLU A 148 -1.72 -7.39 -4.93
N LEU A 149 -1.33 -6.84 -3.79
CA LEU A 149 0.04 -6.50 -3.51
C LEU A 149 0.86 -7.75 -3.20
N THR A 150 2.08 -7.73 -3.71
CA THR A 150 3.13 -8.67 -3.38
C THR A 150 4.08 -8.04 -2.37
N VAL A 151 4.86 -8.88 -1.69
CA VAL A 151 5.85 -8.40 -0.70
C VAL A 151 6.92 -7.53 -1.35
N GLU A 152 7.22 -7.77 -2.64
CA GLU A 152 8.21 -6.99 -3.38
C GLU A 152 7.70 -5.60 -3.77
N GLY A 153 6.36 -5.44 -3.85
CA GLY A 153 5.69 -4.18 -4.18
C GLY A 153 6.01 -3.66 -5.57
N THR A 154 6.45 -4.52 -6.49
CA THR A 154 6.85 -4.14 -7.86
C THR A 154 5.65 -3.64 -8.66
N GLU A 155 4.49 -4.28 -8.49
CA GLU A 155 3.22 -3.88 -9.09
C GLU A 155 2.79 -2.47 -8.66
N TYR A 156 2.92 -2.14 -7.36
CA TYR A 156 2.59 -0.81 -6.87
C TYR A 156 3.53 0.26 -7.44
N LYS A 157 4.85 0.01 -7.43
CA LYS A 157 5.85 0.95 -7.97
C LYS A 157 5.61 1.22 -9.46
N GLU A 158 5.17 0.20 -10.19
CA GLU A 158 4.85 0.34 -11.60
C GLU A 158 3.61 1.19 -11.83
N VAL A 159 2.52 0.92 -11.12
CA VAL A 159 1.30 1.74 -11.20
C VAL A 159 1.58 3.17 -10.77
N GLU A 160 2.33 3.37 -9.70
CA GLU A 160 2.70 4.71 -9.24
C GLU A 160 3.47 5.48 -10.32
N LYS A 161 4.42 4.83 -11.00
CA LYS A 161 5.18 5.48 -12.09
C LYS A 161 4.33 5.77 -13.32
N LEU A 162 3.43 4.87 -13.70
CA LEU A 162 2.68 4.97 -14.96
C LEU A 162 1.38 5.75 -14.84
N CYS A 163 0.77 5.79 -13.66
CA CYS A 163 -0.63 6.20 -13.49
C CYS A 163 -0.84 7.39 -12.56
N VAL A 164 0.08 7.66 -11.62
CA VAL A 164 0.01 8.77 -10.64
C VAL A 164 0.90 9.92 -11.10
#